data_AF-A0A0C9S6B5-F1
#
_entry.id   AF-A0A0C9S6B5-F1
#
_cell.length_a   1.000
_cell.length_b   1.000
_cell.length_c   1.000
_cell.angle_alpha   90.00
_cell.angle_beta   90.00
_cell.angle_gamma   90.00
#
_symmetry.space_group_name_H-M   'P 1'
#
loop_
_entity.id
_entity.type
_entity.pdbx_description
1 polymer ?
#
loop_
_entity_poly.entity_id
_entity_poly.type
_entity_poly.pdbx_seq_one_letter_code
_entity_poly.pdbx_strand_id
1 'polypeptide(L)'
;MANRHTIVLIQTAPNRSTRTFMDFDSITQAMDGICGLYERKLKELNPAIRNIQYDIEDLYNFIDGLADMSALVCDPSIQAYLPYDRKWIKERIFQHLRKLAVSEPKFTKQRYIEQNTRRDIVPSTY
;
A
#
# COMPACT_ATOMS: atom_id res chain seq x y z
N MET A 1 14.03 -14.63 2.86
CA MET A 1 13.89 -13.29 3.49
C MET A 1 13.55 -13.55 4.95
N ALA A 2 14.27 -12.96 5.90
CA ALA A 2 13.93 -13.16 7.31
C ALA A 2 12.54 -12.58 7.57
N ASN A 3 11.60 -13.42 8.01
CA ASN A 3 10.29 -13.01 8.47
C ASN A 3 10.49 -12.16 9.73
N ARG A 4 10.44 -10.84 9.55
CA ARG A 4 10.52 -9.88 10.65
C ARG A 4 9.11 -9.62 11.13
N HIS A 5 8.78 -10.19 12.29
CA HIS A 5 7.48 -9.95 12.94
C HIS A 5 7.25 -8.44 13.04
N THR A 6 6.07 -8.00 12.62
CA THR A 6 5.73 -6.60 12.49
C THR A 6 4.38 -6.36 13.14
N ILE A 7 4.34 -5.41 14.08
CA ILE A 7 3.11 -4.96 14.74
C ILE A 7 2.79 -3.57 14.20
N VAL A 8 1.58 -3.36 13.71
CA VAL A 8 1.09 -2.06 13.25
C VAL A 8 0.17 -1.51 14.33
N LEU A 9 0.51 -0.34 14.85
CA LEU A 9 -0.32 0.41 15.80
C LEU A 9 -1.15 1.42 15.01
N ILE A 10 -2.45 1.48 15.29
CA ILE A 10 -3.36 2.38 14.57
C ILE A 10 -4.31 3.08 15.54
N GLN A 11 -4.57 4.34 15.24
CA GLN A 11 -5.59 5.14 15.92
C GLN A 11 -6.38 5.90 14.85
N THR A 12 -7.65 5.52 14.66
CA THR A 12 -8.48 6.07 13.57
C THR A 12 -9.00 7.47 13.85
N ALA A 13 -9.17 7.85 15.12
CA ALA A 13 -9.61 9.19 15.52
C ALA A 13 -8.90 9.65 16.81
N PRO A 14 -8.89 10.96 17.14
CA PRO A 14 -8.21 11.46 18.34
C PRO A 14 -8.67 10.79 19.66
N ASN A 15 -9.87 10.21 19.68
CA ASN A 15 -10.35 9.43 20.81
C ASN A 15 -9.49 8.18 21.05
N ARG A 16 -8.99 8.05 22.29
CA ARG A 16 -8.12 6.95 22.72
C ARG A 16 -8.79 5.57 22.63
N SER A 17 -10.12 5.49 22.69
CA SER A 17 -10.84 4.21 22.55
C SER A 17 -10.71 3.59 21.15
N THR A 18 -10.25 4.35 20.17
CA THR A 18 -10.05 3.87 18.79
C THR A 18 -8.68 3.23 18.56
N ARG A 19 -7.80 3.23 19.58
CA ARG A 19 -6.49 2.60 19.50
C ARG A 19 -6.63 1.10 19.40
N THR A 20 -6.02 0.54 18.38
CA THR A 20 -5.92 -0.90 18.18
C THR A 20 -4.59 -1.24 17.53
N PHE A 21 -4.30 -2.52 17.40
CA PHE A 21 -3.10 -3.01 16.73
C PHE A 21 -3.43 -4.19 15.81
N MET A 22 -2.53 -4.45 14.89
CA MET A 22 -2.53 -5.64 14.04
C MET A 22 -1.15 -6.28 14.10
N ASP A 23 -1.09 -7.59 14.23
CA ASP A 23 0.16 -8.36 14.28
C ASP A 23 0.35 -9.18 12.99
N PHE A 24 1.61 -9.27 12.54
CA PHE A 24 1.97 -9.94 11.30
C PHE A 24 3.33 -10.62 11.42
N ASP A 25 3.52 -11.75 10.74
CA ASP A 25 4.78 -12.49 10.77
C ASP A 25 5.89 -11.83 9.92
N SER A 26 5.52 -10.93 9.01
CA SER A 26 6.45 -10.24 8.14
C SER A 26 6.01 -8.82 7.81
N ILE A 27 6.98 -7.99 7.42
CA ILE A 27 6.72 -6.63 6.90
C ILE A 27 5.79 -6.68 5.69
N THR A 28 5.96 -7.66 4.79
CA THR A 28 5.13 -7.82 3.59
C THR A 28 3.67 -8.04 3.95
N GLN A 29 3.39 -8.99 4.87
CA GLN A 29 2.03 -9.21 5.36
C GLN A 29 1.45 -7.98 6.05
N ALA A 30 2.27 -7.20 6.77
CA ALA A 30 1.81 -5.94 7.36
C ALA A 30 1.40 -4.92 6.29
N MET A 31 2.14 -4.81 5.18
CA MET A 31 1.75 -3.94 4.07
C MET A 31 0.45 -4.42 3.39
N ASP A 32 0.28 -5.73 3.21
CA ASP A 32 -0.97 -6.32 2.72
C ASP A 32 -2.14 -6.02 3.66
N GLY A 33 -1.93 -6.14 4.97
CA GLY A 33 -2.94 -5.84 5.99
C GLY A 33 -3.39 -4.37 5.97
N ILE A 34 -2.47 -3.43 5.75
CA ILE A 34 -2.81 -2.00 5.62
C ILE A 34 -3.61 -1.74 4.32
N CYS A 35 -3.23 -2.36 3.20
CA CYS A 35 -4.01 -2.27 1.96
C CYS A 35 -5.42 -2.85 2.17
N GLY A 36 -5.52 -4.03 2.78
CA GLY A 36 -6.81 -4.67 3.08
C GLY A 36 -7.70 -3.87 4.03
N LEU A 37 -7.11 -3.13 4.98
CA LEU A 37 -7.85 -2.21 5.84
C LEU A 37 -8.50 -1.08 5.03
N TYR A 38 -7.74 -0.48 4.11
CA TYR A 38 -8.25 0.56 3.24
C TYR A 38 -9.31 0.04 2.26
N GLU A 39 -9.07 -1.12 1.65
CA GLU A 39 -10.02 -1.81 0.78
C GLU A 39 -11.36 -2.12 1.47
N ARG A 40 -11.32 -2.56 2.73
CA ARG A 40 -12.52 -2.78 3.53
C ARG A 40 -13.28 -1.48 3.73
N LYS A 41 -12.58 -0.37 4.01
CA LYS A 41 -13.19 0.94 4.14
C LYS A 41 -13.86 1.40 2.84
N LEU A 42 -13.22 1.17 1.69
CA LEU A 42 -13.79 1.46 0.37
C LEU A 42 -15.07 0.65 0.10
N LYS A 43 -15.09 -0.63 0.46
CA LYS A 43 -16.27 -1.51 0.36
C LYS A 43 -17.42 -1.06 1.26
N GLU A 44 -17.13 -0.62 2.49
CA GLU A 44 -18.15 -0.09 3.39
C GLU A 44 -18.79 1.19 2.82
N LEU A 45 -17.99 2.06 2.20
CA LEU A 45 -18.47 3.30 1.59
C LEU A 45 -19.24 3.04 0.29
N ASN A 46 -18.84 2.03 -0.49
CA ASN A 46 -19.43 1.71 -1.78
C ASN A 46 -19.70 0.20 -1.92
N PRO A 47 -20.75 -0.34 -1.27
CA PRO A 47 -21.02 -1.78 -1.26
C PRO A 47 -21.26 -2.40 -2.65
N ALA A 48 -21.65 -1.59 -3.63
CA ALA A 48 -21.90 -2.03 -5.00
C ALA A 48 -20.60 -2.25 -5.82
N ILE A 49 -19.44 -1.78 -5.34
CA ILE A 49 -18.17 -1.95 -6.05
C ILE A 49 -17.73 -3.41 -5.99
N ARG A 50 -17.74 -4.06 -7.16
CA ARG A 50 -17.26 -5.46 -7.31
C ARG A 50 -15.74 -5.56 -7.37
N ASN A 51 -15.09 -4.58 -7.99
CA ASN A 51 -13.65 -4.55 -8.15
C ASN A 51 -13.09 -3.26 -7.55
N ILE A 52 -12.33 -3.39 -6.46
CA ILE A 52 -11.73 -2.23 -5.79
C ILE A 52 -10.52 -1.79 -6.62
N GLN A 53 -10.52 -0.53 -7.03
CA GLN A 53 -9.39 0.15 -7.65
C GLN A 53 -9.19 1.48 -6.93
N TYR A 54 -7.94 1.82 -6.65
CA TYR A 54 -7.56 3.08 -6.03
C TYR A 54 -6.13 3.43 -6.44
N ASP A 55 -5.82 4.72 -6.46
CA ASP A 55 -4.47 5.17 -6.68
C ASP A 55 -3.69 5.22 -5.36
N ILE A 56 -2.37 5.22 -5.45
CA ILE A 56 -1.52 5.27 -4.25
C ILE A 56 -1.72 6.57 -3.45
N GLU A 57 -2.09 7.66 -4.13
CA GLU A 57 -2.41 8.94 -3.49
C GLU A 57 -3.62 8.81 -2.55
N ASP A 58 -4.66 8.06 -2.95
CA ASP A 58 -5.84 7.85 -2.10
C ASP A 58 -5.50 7.04 -0.84
N LEU A 59 -4.65 6.02 -0.98
CA LEU A 59 -4.15 5.25 0.15
C LEU A 59 -3.29 6.12 1.09
N TYR A 60 -2.46 7.00 0.55
CA TYR A 60 -1.69 7.95 1.36
C TYR A 60 -2.57 8.93 2.10
N ASN A 61 -3.60 9.45 1.44
CA ASN A 61 -4.58 10.35 2.06
C ASN A 61 -5.36 9.65 3.16
N PHE A 62 -5.72 8.38 2.98
CA PHE A 62 -6.33 7.56 4.03
C PHE A 62 -5.40 7.44 5.24
N ILE A 63 -4.14 7.08 5.03
CA ILE A 63 -3.14 6.96 6.09
C ILE A 63 -2.91 8.30 6.81
N ASP A 64 -2.89 9.41 6.07
CA ASP A 64 -2.76 10.75 6.65
C ASP A 64 -3.97 11.21 7.44
N GLY A 65 -5.15 10.77 7.03
CA GLY A 65 -6.41 11.02 7.74
C GLY A 65 -6.52 10.31 9.09
N LEU A 66 -5.67 9.32 9.36
CA LEU A 66 -5.62 8.66 10.67
C LEU A 66 -4.98 9.57 11.72
N ALA A 67 -5.50 9.50 12.95
CA ALA A 67 -4.92 10.24 14.07
C ALA A 67 -3.49 9.76 14.35
N ASP A 68 -3.26 8.46 14.32
CA ASP A 68 -1.91 7.89 14.42
C ASP A 68 -1.79 6.57 13.66
N MET A 69 -0.60 6.33 13.10
CA MET A 69 -0.20 5.05 12.51
C MET A 69 1.32 4.91 12.61
N SER A 70 1.76 3.85 13.27
CA SER A 70 3.18 3.50 13.44
C SER A 70 3.38 1.99 13.35
N ALA A 71 4.61 1.56 13.11
CA ALA A 71 4.96 0.15 13.02
C ALA A 71 6.12 -0.19 13.94
N LEU A 72 6.07 -1.36 14.56
CA LEU A 72 7.13 -1.96 15.33
C LEU A 72 7.63 -3.18 14.57
N VAL A 73 8.89 -3.18 14.14
CA VAL A 73 9.47 -4.31 13.39
C VAL A 73 10.55 -4.98 14.23
N CYS A 74 10.44 -6.30 14.38
CA CYS A 74 11.41 -7.11 15.11
C CYS A 74 12.76 -7.11 14.37
N ASP A 75 13.81 -6.73 15.09
CA ASP A 75 15.19 -6.87 14.67
C ASP A 75 15.88 -7.98 15.49
N PRO A 76 16.13 -9.16 14.89
CA PRO A 76 16.75 -10.28 15.59
C PRO A 76 18.17 -9.99 16.08
N SER A 77 18.89 -9.03 15.48
CA SER A 77 20.27 -8.73 15.85
C SER A 77 20.40 -8.08 17.23
N ILE A 78 19.39 -7.31 17.61
CA ILE A 78 19.31 -6.60 18.89
C ILE A 78 18.19 -7.14 19.79
N GLN A 79 17.48 -8.19 19.34
CA GLN A 79 16.34 -8.81 20.02
C GLN A 79 15.29 -7.78 20.50
N ALA A 80 14.99 -6.78 19.67
CA ALA A 80 14.10 -5.69 20.03
C ALA A 80 13.22 -5.27 18.84
N TYR A 81 12.16 -4.53 19.15
CA TYR A 81 11.33 -3.90 18.13
C TYR A 81 11.82 -2.49 17.84
N LEU A 82 12.09 -2.22 16.56
CA LEU A 82 12.40 -0.88 16.08
C LEU A 82 11.11 -0.15 15.70
N PRO A 83 10.87 1.07 16.22
CA PRO A 83 9.73 1.87 15.84
C PRO A 83 9.95 2.56 14.50
N TYR A 84 8.89 2.60 13.71
CA TYR A 84 8.83 3.27 12.41
C TYR A 84 7.58 4.13 12.33
N ASP A 85 7.74 5.29 11.71
CA ASP A 85 6.69 6.27 11.55
C ASP A 85 5.82 6.01 10.32
N ARG A 86 4.80 6.86 10.18
CA ARG A 86 3.89 6.86 9.04
C ARG A 86 4.59 7.03 7.70
N LYS A 87 5.66 7.83 7.64
CA LYS A 87 6.41 8.06 6.41
C LYS A 87 7.08 6.78 5.93
N TRP A 88 7.72 6.05 6.84
CA TRP A 88 8.31 4.75 6.53
C TRP A 88 7.26 3.75 6.04
N ILE A 89 6.08 3.72 6.67
CA ILE A 89 4.97 2.84 6.25
C ILE A 89 4.57 3.13 4.79
N LYS A 90 4.38 4.40 4.44
CA LYS A 90 4.06 4.80 3.05
C LYS A 90 5.11 4.34 2.05
N GLU A 91 6.39 4.54 2.37
CA GLU A 91 7.50 4.10 1.51
C GLU A 91 7.50 2.57 1.33
N ARG A 92 7.22 1.80 2.40
CA ARG A 92 7.14 0.33 2.33
C ARG A 92 5.95 -0.16 1.53
N ILE A 93 4.79 0.49 1.67
CA ILE A 93 3.61 0.21 0.84
C ILE A 93 3.94 0.45 -0.64
N PHE A 94 4.58 1.58 -0.98
CA PHE A 94 4.97 1.85 -2.37
C PHE A 94 5.89 0.77 -2.94
N GLN A 95 6.91 0.38 -2.18
CA GLN A 95 7.81 -0.71 -2.59
C GLN A 95 7.08 -2.03 -2.75
N HIS A 96 6.11 -2.31 -1.89
CA HIS A 96 5.28 -3.52 -1.92
C HIS A 96 4.39 -3.55 -3.16
N LEU A 97 3.61 -2.48 -3.40
CA LEU A 97 2.74 -2.36 -4.56
C LEU A 97 3.53 -2.39 -5.88
N ARG A 98 4.70 -1.76 -5.93
CA ARG A 98 5.61 -1.84 -7.09
C ARG A 98 6.08 -3.26 -7.37
N LYS A 99 6.38 -4.04 -6.33
CA LYS A 99 6.76 -5.45 -6.50
C LYS A 99 5.59 -6.26 -7.03
N LEU A 100 4.39 -6.08 -6.49
CA LEU A 100 3.18 -6.76 -6.96
C LEU A 100 2.89 -6.46 -8.43
N ALA A 101 3.03 -5.21 -8.86
CA ALA A 101 2.86 -4.80 -10.26
C ALA A 101 3.90 -5.44 -11.20
N VAL A 102 5.08 -5.82 -10.68
CA VAL A 102 6.13 -6.52 -11.44
C VAL A 102 5.95 -8.04 -11.38
N SER A 103 5.43 -8.60 -10.27
CA SER A 103 5.32 -10.04 -10.05
C SER A 103 3.98 -10.66 -10.50
N GLU A 104 2.91 -9.88 -10.63
CA GLU A 104 1.65 -10.34 -11.23
C GLU A 104 1.23 -9.45 -12.42
N PRO A 105 1.28 -9.96 -13.66
CA PRO A 105 0.61 -9.31 -14.77
C PRO A 105 -0.88 -9.68 -14.76
N LYS A 106 -1.66 -9.09 -13.84
CA LYS A 106 -3.13 -9.13 -13.89
C LYS A 106 -3.67 -7.78 -14.40
N PHE A 107 -3.58 -7.63 -15.73
CA PHE A 107 -4.43 -6.86 -16.65
C PHE A 107 -5.08 -5.55 -16.12
N THR A 108 -4.56 -4.36 -16.46
CA THR A 108 -5.11 -3.59 -17.60
C THR A 108 -4.02 -3.14 -18.58
N LYS A 109 -3.88 -3.87 -19.68
CA LYS A 109 -2.96 -3.55 -20.78
C LYS A 109 -3.71 -2.75 -21.85
N GLN A 110 -4.18 -1.53 -21.56
CA GLN A 110 -4.83 -0.68 -22.60
C GLN A 110 -4.70 0.84 -22.38
N ARG A 111 -3.63 1.35 -21.75
CA ARG A 111 -3.34 2.81 -21.79
C ARG A 111 -1.88 3.21 -21.98
N TYR A 112 -0.93 2.27 -21.96
CA TYR A 112 0.49 2.63 -22.10
C TYR A 112 1.06 2.47 -23.53
N ILE A 113 0.33 1.84 -24.46
CA ILE A 113 0.80 1.66 -25.85
C ILE A 113 0.23 2.72 -26.80
N GLU A 114 -0.95 3.31 -26.52
CA GLU A 114 -1.54 4.33 -27.39
C GLU A 114 -0.88 5.72 -27.31
N GLN A 115 -0.13 6.01 -26.24
CA GLN A 115 0.56 7.30 -26.11
C GLN A 115 1.91 7.33 -26.84
N ASN A 116 2.46 6.18 -27.25
CA ASN A 116 3.81 6.09 -27.83
C ASN A 116 3.88 5.60 -29.29
N THR A 117 2.74 5.41 -29.96
CA THR A 117 2.68 5.06 -31.41
C THR A 117 2.25 6.24 -32.29
N ARG A 118 2.29 7.48 -31.78
CA ARG A 118 1.95 8.71 -32.55
C ARG A 118 3.15 9.57 -32.96
N ARG A 119 4.40 9.10 -32.81
CA ARG A 119 5.58 9.91 -33.16
C ARG A 119 6.40 9.46 -34.36
N ASP A 120 6.17 8.28 -34.95
CA ASP A 120 7.04 7.82 -36.05
C ASP A 120 6.25 7.23 -37.23
N ILE A 121 5.45 8.04 -37.92
CA ILE A 121 5.08 7.78 -39.32
C ILE A 121 4.95 9.11 -40.07
N VAL A 122 6.03 9.56 -40.73
CA VAL A 122 5.91 10.22 -42.03
C VAL A 122 6.92 9.56 -42.97
N PRO A 123 6.47 8.75 -43.96
CA PRO A 123 7.33 8.23 -45.00
C PRO A 123 7.68 9.36 -45.97
N SER A 124 8.97 9.52 -46.24
CA SER A 124 9.48 10.20 -47.42
C SER A 124 8.92 9.51 -48.67
N THR A 125 8.22 10.25 -49.54
CA THR A 125 8.00 9.85 -50.93
C THR A 125 7.93 11.08 -51.85
N TYR A 126 8.77 11.02 -52.88
CA TYR A 126 8.95 11.84 -54.09
C TYR A 126 9.59 13.22 -53.95
#